data_AF-K6W392-F1
#
_entry.id   AF-K6W392-F1
#
_cell.length_a   1.000
_cell.length_b   1.000
_cell.length_c   1.000
_cell.angle_alpha   90.00
_cell.angle_beta   90.00
_cell.angle_gamma   90.00
#
_symmetry.space_group_name_H-M   'P 1'
#
loop_
_entity.id
_entity.type
_entity.pdbx_description
1 polymer ?
#
loop_
_entity_poly.entity_id
_entity_poly.type
_entity_poly.pdbx_seq_one_letter_code
_entity_poly.pdbx_strand_id
1 'polypeptide(L)'
;MARFEIPRGWTAQAYTFAVDPTPAQVRAFRSHAGGARTAHNTMLAVVKAVLDQRAAERSYGLAEEELTPSLNWSLAGLRKEWNARKGEVAPWWAENSKEAYNTGLDSLARGLDAWSKSRAGERAGKTVGFPRFKTARSRRSVRFTTGTIRVEPDRHHVTLPRIGRIKTHESTRKLARRVEAGTARILSATLSEDSSGRWHVAFQVLVQ
;
A
#
# COMPACT_ATOMS: atom_id res chain seq x y z
N MET A 1 9.24 7.16 -11.66
CA MET A 1 10.09 6.39 -10.71
C MET A 1 10.84 5.34 -11.50
N ALA A 2 12.15 5.22 -11.31
CA ALA A 2 12.93 4.12 -11.89
C ALA A 2 12.34 2.78 -11.42
N ARG A 3 12.26 1.81 -12.33
CA ARG A 3 11.78 0.46 -12.01
C ARG A 3 12.85 -0.21 -11.15
N PHE A 4 12.46 -0.92 -10.09
CA PHE A 4 13.40 -1.72 -9.33
C PHE A 4 13.99 -2.81 -10.23
N GLU A 5 15.31 -2.86 -10.33
CA GLU A 5 16.04 -3.84 -11.13
C GLU A 5 16.53 -4.99 -10.24
N ILE A 6 16.25 -6.21 -10.66
CA ILE A 6 16.69 -7.41 -9.95
C ILE A 6 18.19 -7.59 -10.26
N PRO A 7 19.05 -7.71 -9.24
CA PRO A 7 20.48 -7.94 -9.48
C PRO A 7 20.73 -9.19 -10.33
N ARG A 8 21.77 -9.16 -11.17
CA ARG A 8 22.16 -10.32 -11.98
C ARG A 8 22.39 -11.55 -11.10
N GLY A 9 21.85 -12.70 -11.50
CA GLY A 9 21.95 -13.94 -10.73
C GLY A 9 20.95 -14.05 -9.58
N TRP A 10 20.02 -13.10 -9.44
CA TRP A 10 18.92 -13.15 -8.49
C TRP A 10 17.57 -13.23 -9.21
N THR A 11 16.57 -13.74 -8.52
CA THR A 11 15.18 -13.83 -8.98
C THR A 11 14.25 -13.24 -7.93
N ALA A 12 13.21 -12.52 -8.35
CA ALA A 12 12.16 -12.08 -7.44
C ALA A 12 11.13 -13.20 -7.28
N GLN A 13 10.89 -13.62 -6.04
CA GLN A 13 9.93 -14.66 -5.68
C GLN A 13 8.97 -14.15 -4.61
N ALA A 14 7.79 -14.77 -4.55
CA ALA A 14 6.82 -14.57 -3.49
C ALA A 14 6.77 -15.79 -2.58
N TYR A 15 6.86 -15.56 -1.26
CA TYR A 15 6.61 -16.58 -0.25
C TYR A 15 5.38 -16.18 0.54
N THR A 16 4.29 -16.93 0.38
CA THR A 16 3.01 -16.65 1.03
C THR A 16 2.77 -17.68 2.12
N PHE A 17 2.40 -17.19 3.31
CA PHE A 17 2.08 -18.03 4.46
C PHE A 17 0.70 -17.67 5.00
N ALA A 18 -0.15 -18.66 5.21
CA ALA A 18 -1.37 -18.49 6.00
C ALA A 18 -0.99 -18.26 7.48
N VAL A 19 -1.59 -17.25 8.10
CA VAL A 19 -1.32 -16.92 9.51
C VAL A 19 -2.43 -17.39 10.44
N ASP A 20 -2.04 -17.71 11.67
CA ASP A 20 -2.89 -18.12 12.80
C ASP A 20 -2.91 -16.99 13.86
N PRO A 21 -3.61 -15.87 13.59
CA PRO A 21 -3.55 -14.69 14.46
C PRO A 21 -4.47 -14.81 15.67
N THR A 22 -4.08 -14.17 16.76
CA THR A 22 -4.99 -13.96 17.90
C THR A 22 -6.12 -12.97 17.52
N PRO A 23 -7.25 -12.96 18.25
CA PRO A 23 -8.31 -11.96 18.02
C PRO A 23 -7.81 -10.50 18.09
N ALA A 24 -6.85 -10.21 18.96
CA ALA A 24 -6.22 -8.89 19.04
C ALA A 24 -5.42 -8.56 17.78
N GLN A 25 -4.68 -9.52 17.24
CA GLN A 25 -3.97 -9.36 15.98
C GLN A 25 -4.92 -9.16 14.81
N VAL A 26 -6.03 -9.90 14.73
CA VAL A 26 -7.05 -9.70 13.68
C VAL A 26 -7.60 -8.27 13.73
N ARG A 27 -7.86 -7.71 14.92
CA ARG A 27 -8.26 -6.29 15.07
C ARG A 27 -7.17 -5.36 14.56
N ALA A 28 -5.90 -5.60 14.91
CA ALA A 28 -4.78 -4.82 14.40
C ALA A 28 -4.65 -4.89 12.87
N PHE A 29 -4.81 -6.09 12.27
CA PHE A 29 -4.74 -6.29 10.83
C PHE A 29 -5.82 -5.49 10.10
N ARG A 30 -7.06 -5.54 10.61
CA ARG A 30 -8.19 -4.78 10.10
C ARG A 30 -8.01 -3.29 10.29
N SER A 31 -7.43 -2.84 11.41
CA SER A 31 -7.09 -1.42 11.64
C SER A 31 -6.07 -0.92 10.62
N HIS A 32 -5.01 -1.68 10.34
CA HIS A 32 -4.01 -1.32 9.32
C HIS A 32 -4.62 -1.24 7.91
N ALA A 33 -5.40 -2.25 7.50
CA ALA A 33 -6.09 -2.22 6.22
C ALA A 33 -7.14 -1.08 6.15
N GLY A 34 -7.77 -0.77 7.28
CA GLY A 34 -8.65 0.39 7.44
C GLY A 34 -7.91 1.70 7.25
N GLY A 35 -6.73 1.87 7.85
CA GLY A 35 -5.86 3.03 7.67
C GLY A 35 -5.45 3.25 6.21
N ALA A 36 -5.12 2.17 5.48
CA ALA A 36 -4.86 2.23 4.05
C ALA A 36 -6.08 2.72 3.25
N ARG A 37 -7.28 2.22 3.59
CA ARG A 37 -8.54 2.67 2.98
C ARG A 37 -8.82 4.14 3.29
N THR A 38 -8.63 4.57 4.53
CA THR A 38 -8.82 5.96 4.95
C THR A 38 -7.91 6.89 4.16
N ALA A 39 -6.59 6.64 4.14
CA ALA A 39 -5.66 7.47 3.37
C ALA A 39 -6.01 7.55 1.88
N HIS A 40 -6.37 6.41 1.25
CA HIS A 40 -6.81 6.38 -0.15
C HIS A 40 -8.05 7.25 -0.37
N ASN A 41 -9.10 7.06 0.45
CA ASN A 41 -10.35 7.78 0.27
C ASN A 41 -10.23 9.27 0.57
N THR A 42 -9.56 9.62 1.67
CA THR A 42 -9.32 11.02 2.04
C THR A 42 -8.56 11.75 0.94
N MET A 43 -7.46 11.17 0.45
CA MET A 43 -6.69 11.83 -0.61
C MET A 43 -7.40 11.83 -1.95
N LEU A 44 -8.23 10.82 -2.26
CA LEU A 44 -9.07 10.84 -3.45
C LEU A 44 -10.12 11.96 -3.37
N ALA A 45 -10.68 12.23 -2.20
CA ALA A 45 -11.62 13.33 -2.00
C ALA A 45 -10.93 14.69 -2.22
N VAL A 46 -9.72 14.89 -1.69
CA VAL A 46 -8.92 16.10 -1.92
C VAL A 46 -8.62 16.29 -3.41
N VAL A 47 -8.17 15.22 -4.07
CA VAL A 47 -7.91 15.20 -5.51
C VAL A 47 -9.15 15.64 -6.30
N LYS A 48 -10.31 15.06 -5.99
CA LYS A 48 -11.57 15.42 -6.65
C LYS A 48 -11.96 16.87 -6.41
N ALA A 49 -11.91 17.35 -5.17
CA ALA A 49 -12.24 18.73 -4.84
C ALA A 49 -11.39 19.73 -5.64
N VAL A 50 -10.08 19.48 -5.78
CA VAL A 50 -9.19 20.33 -6.59
C VAL A 50 -9.57 20.29 -8.07
N LEU A 51 -9.93 19.12 -8.62
CA LEU A 51 -10.36 19.03 -10.02
C LEU A 51 -11.70 19.71 -10.28
N ASP A 52 -12.66 19.50 -9.39
CA ASP A 52 -14.00 20.07 -9.49
C ASP A 52 -13.94 21.59 -9.37
N GLN A 53 -13.12 22.11 -8.44
CA GLN A 53 -12.86 23.54 -8.31
C GLN A 53 -12.22 24.12 -9.58
N ARG A 54 -11.17 23.48 -10.10
CA ARG A 54 -10.54 23.91 -11.36
C ARG A 54 -11.51 23.84 -12.56
N ALA A 55 -12.44 22.90 -12.57
CA ALA A 55 -13.45 22.82 -13.62
C ALA A 55 -14.49 23.94 -13.50
N ALA A 56 -14.92 24.27 -12.28
CA ALA A 56 -15.79 25.40 -12.01
C ALA A 56 -15.12 26.72 -12.43
N GLU A 57 -13.87 26.95 -12.01
CA GLU A 57 -13.08 28.13 -12.36
C GLU A 57 -12.95 28.37 -13.87
N ARG A 58 -12.73 27.31 -14.64
CA ARG A 58 -12.76 27.40 -16.11
C ARG A 58 -14.14 27.80 -16.64
N SER A 59 -15.22 27.33 -16.02
CA SER A 59 -16.58 27.56 -16.52
C SER A 59 -17.02 29.03 -16.43
N TYR A 60 -16.44 29.81 -15.52
CA TYR A 60 -16.66 31.26 -15.42
C TYR A 60 -15.47 32.11 -15.92
N GLY A 61 -14.58 31.50 -16.72
CA GLY A 61 -13.64 32.22 -17.56
C GLY A 61 -12.30 32.60 -16.94
N LEU A 62 -11.92 32.01 -15.79
CA LEU A 62 -10.57 32.21 -15.25
C LEU A 62 -9.51 31.58 -16.16
N ALA A 63 -8.38 32.27 -16.31
CA ALA A 63 -7.21 31.77 -17.04
C ALA A 63 -6.52 30.62 -16.28
N GLU A 64 -5.72 29.79 -16.96
CA GLU A 64 -5.08 28.61 -16.35
C GLU A 64 -4.16 28.98 -15.17
N GLU A 65 -3.53 30.15 -15.21
CA GLU A 65 -2.63 30.69 -14.19
C GLU A 65 -3.37 31.12 -12.92
N GLU A 66 -4.67 31.44 -13.04
CA GLU A 66 -5.54 31.90 -11.96
C GLU A 66 -6.31 30.74 -11.29
N LEU A 67 -6.28 29.55 -11.88
CA LEU A 67 -6.96 28.38 -11.33
C LEU A 67 -6.30 27.92 -10.02
N THR A 68 -7.11 27.29 -9.17
CA THR A 68 -6.66 26.56 -7.99
C THR A 68 -5.47 25.66 -8.33
N PRO A 69 -4.34 25.77 -7.62
CA PRO A 69 -3.14 25.01 -7.93
C PRO A 69 -3.39 23.50 -8.03
N SER A 70 -2.86 22.87 -9.08
CA SER A 70 -3.00 21.43 -9.26
C SER A 70 -2.28 20.67 -8.13
N LEU A 71 -2.95 19.68 -7.55
CA LEU A 71 -2.33 18.80 -6.55
C LEU A 71 -1.33 17.85 -7.25
N ASN A 72 -0.12 17.72 -6.71
CA ASN A 72 0.86 16.76 -7.23
C ASN A 72 0.44 15.33 -6.82
N TRP A 73 -0.02 14.54 -7.78
CA TRP A 73 -0.56 13.20 -7.52
C TRP A 73 0.49 12.08 -7.53
N SER A 74 1.78 12.43 -7.57
CA SER A 74 2.83 11.46 -7.24
C SER A 74 2.69 10.98 -5.79
N LEU A 75 3.25 9.81 -5.48
CA LEU A 75 3.26 9.30 -4.11
C LEU A 75 3.87 10.31 -3.11
N ALA A 76 4.92 11.02 -3.51
CA ALA A 76 5.56 12.03 -2.69
C ALA A 76 4.62 13.23 -2.42
N GLY A 77 3.94 13.72 -3.45
CA GLY A 77 2.96 14.81 -3.32
C GLY A 77 1.79 14.40 -2.43
N LEU A 78 1.17 13.24 -2.69
CA LEU A 78 0.08 12.73 -1.86
C LEU A 78 0.50 12.49 -0.40
N ARG A 79 1.73 12.07 -0.15
CA ARG A 79 2.26 11.90 1.21
C ARG A 79 2.44 13.23 1.93
N LYS A 80 2.91 14.28 1.24
CA LYS A 80 3.01 15.64 1.79
C LYS A 80 1.63 16.12 2.24
N GLU A 81 0.64 15.99 1.36
CA GLU A 81 -0.73 16.43 1.61
C GLU A 81 -1.43 15.61 2.71
N TRP A 82 -1.21 14.29 2.74
CA TRP A 82 -1.69 13.43 3.83
C TRP A 82 -1.09 13.85 5.17
N ASN A 83 0.22 14.09 5.23
CA ASN A 83 0.89 14.44 6.48
C ASN A 83 0.38 15.76 7.09
N ALA A 84 -0.05 16.72 6.25
CA ALA A 84 -0.64 17.98 6.72
C ALA A 84 -2.01 17.80 7.39
N ARG A 85 -2.74 16.72 7.07
CA ARG A 85 -4.16 16.55 7.47
C ARG A 85 -4.38 15.37 8.42
N LYS A 86 -3.48 14.37 8.42
CA LYS A 86 -3.68 13.09 9.13
C LYS A 86 -3.99 13.24 10.62
N GLY A 87 -3.49 14.29 11.28
CA GLY A 87 -3.77 14.55 12.69
C GLY A 87 -5.25 14.82 12.98
N GLU A 88 -5.93 15.47 12.03
CA GLU A 88 -7.34 15.83 12.12
C GLU A 88 -8.25 14.70 11.60
N VAL A 89 -7.95 14.17 10.41
CA VAL A 89 -8.83 13.20 9.72
C VAL A 89 -8.64 11.76 10.17
N ALA A 90 -7.54 11.48 10.88
CA ALA A 90 -7.23 10.16 11.41
C ALA A 90 -6.44 10.31 12.73
N PRO A 91 -7.04 10.82 13.81
CA PRO A 91 -6.34 11.06 15.08
C PRO A 91 -5.71 9.78 15.67
N TRP A 92 -6.30 8.61 15.38
CA TRP A 92 -5.76 7.28 15.72
C TRP A 92 -4.57 6.84 14.86
N TRP A 93 -4.01 7.71 14.00
CA TRP A 93 -3.12 7.25 12.93
C TRP A 93 -1.88 6.52 13.46
N ALA A 94 -1.38 6.95 14.61
CA ALA A 94 -0.18 6.44 15.28
C ALA A 94 -0.33 5.01 15.83
N GLU A 95 -1.57 4.51 15.98
CA GLU A 95 -1.83 3.12 16.37
C GLU A 95 -1.36 2.14 15.28
N ASN A 96 -1.45 2.54 14.02
CA ASN A 96 -1.01 1.74 12.88
C ASN A 96 0.41 2.10 12.43
N SER A 97 1.07 1.18 11.73
CA SER A 97 2.29 1.50 11.00
C SER A 97 2.04 2.60 9.95
N LYS A 98 3.01 3.50 9.78
CA LYS A 98 3.00 4.49 8.68
C LYS A 98 2.83 3.84 7.30
N GLU A 99 3.27 2.58 7.17
CA GLU A 99 3.16 1.78 5.95
C GLU A 99 1.70 1.49 5.54
N ALA A 100 0.77 1.49 6.50
CA ALA A 100 -0.66 1.38 6.24
C ALA A 100 -1.15 2.52 5.35
N TYR A 101 -0.92 3.76 5.76
CA TYR A 101 -1.31 4.94 5.00
C TYR A 101 -0.53 5.01 3.68
N ASN A 102 0.77 4.70 3.70
CA ASN A 102 1.57 4.64 2.48
C ASN A 102 1.00 3.66 1.45
N THR A 103 0.48 2.51 1.87
CA THR A 103 -0.17 1.53 0.98
C THR A 103 -1.38 2.15 0.27
N GLY A 104 -2.21 2.89 1.01
CA GLY A 104 -3.36 3.60 0.45
C GLY A 104 -2.95 4.68 -0.56
N LEU A 105 -1.96 5.50 -0.19
CA LEU A 105 -1.44 6.57 -1.03
C LEU A 105 -0.76 6.05 -2.30
N ASP A 106 0.02 4.97 -2.21
CA ASP A 106 0.66 4.32 -3.37
C ASP A 106 -0.38 3.73 -4.33
N SER A 107 -1.43 3.10 -3.78
CA SER A 107 -2.57 2.62 -4.59
C SER A 107 -3.27 3.76 -5.33
N LEU A 108 -3.45 4.93 -4.69
CA LEU A 108 -4.07 6.09 -5.31
C LEU A 108 -3.17 6.71 -6.37
N ALA A 109 -1.89 6.95 -6.06
CA ALA A 109 -0.90 7.51 -6.98
C ALA A 109 -0.83 6.70 -8.28
N ARG A 110 -0.74 5.38 -8.17
CA ARG A 110 -0.71 4.47 -9.32
C ARG A 110 -2.01 4.52 -10.13
N GLY A 111 -3.16 4.60 -9.47
CA GLY A 111 -4.46 4.72 -10.15
C GLY A 111 -4.59 6.02 -10.93
N LEU A 112 -4.15 7.14 -10.34
CA LEU A 112 -4.16 8.46 -10.97
C LEU A 112 -3.17 8.55 -12.14
N ASP A 113 -1.95 8.02 -11.98
CA ASP A 113 -0.95 7.92 -13.05
C ASP A 113 -1.47 7.08 -14.23
N ALA A 114 -2.07 5.92 -13.96
CA ALA A 114 -2.63 5.07 -14.98
C ALA A 114 -3.81 5.72 -15.73
N TRP A 115 -4.69 6.42 -15.01
CA TRP A 115 -5.78 7.21 -15.61
C TRP A 115 -5.23 8.35 -16.48
N SER A 116 -4.27 9.12 -15.97
CA SER A 116 -3.67 10.25 -16.69
C SER A 116 -3.01 9.80 -18.00
N LYS A 117 -2.19 8.73 -17.94
CA LYS A 117 -1.54 8.16 -19.12
C LYS A 117 -2.54 7.56 -20.11
N SER A 118 -3.59 6.93 -19.62
CA SER A 118 -4.66 6.41 -20.48
C SER A 118 -5.39 7.54 -21.20
N ARG A 119 -5.63 8.68 -20.53
CA ARG A 119 -6.25 9.86 -21.13
C ARG A 119 -5.34 10.55 -22.16
N ALA A 120 -4.03 10.49 -21.95
CA ALA A 120 -3.02 11.04 -22.86
C ALA A 120 -2.66 10.11 -24.04
N GLY A 121 -3.22 8.89 -24.11
CA GLY A 121 -2.89 7.92 -25.16
C GLY A 121 -1.52 7.23 -24.98
N GLU A 122 -0.87 7.39 -23.84
CA GLU A 122 0.48 6.86 -23.55
C GLU A 122 0.46 5.39 -23.07
N ARG A 123 -0.71 4.76 -23.02
CA ARG A 123 -0.90 3.40 -22.52
C ARG A 123 -1.63 2.53 -23.54
N ALA A 124 -1.03 1.39 -23.86
CA ALA A 124 -1.69 0.35 -24.64
C ALA A 124 -2.78 -0.38 -23.84
N GLY A 125 -3.86 -0.76 -24.53
CA GLY A 125 -4.96 -1.56 -23.98
C GLY A 125 -6.22 -0.74 -23.64
N LYS A 126 -7.10 -1.33 -22.80
CA LYS A 126 -8.38 -0.73 -22.44
C LYS A 126 -8.20 0.60 -21.68
N THR A 127 -9.09 1.54 -21.94
CA THR A 127 -9.16 2.82 -21.23
C THR A 127 -9.28 2.61 -19.73
N VAL A 128 -8.42 3.30 -18.97
CA VAL A 128 -8.43 3.28 -17.50
C VAL A 128 -9.30 4.43 -17.01
N GLY A 129 -10.35 4.10 -16.26
CA GLY A 129 -11.21 5.09 -15.61
C GLY A 129 -10.56 5.74 -14.38
N PHE A 130 -11.13 6.87 -13.96
CA PHE A 130 -10.68 7.59 -12.77
C PHE A 130 -10.79 6.71 -11.50
N PRO A 131 -9.87 6.83 -10.53
CA PRO A 131 -9.93 6.05 -9.29
C PRO A 131 -11.24 6.21 -8.53
N ARG A 132 -11.69 5.11 -7.91
CA ARG A 132 -12.93 5.07 -7.12
C ARG A 132 -12.65 5.02 -5.63
N PHE A 133 -13.62 5.49 -4.85
CA PHE A 133 -13.61 5.31 -3.40
C PHE A 133 -13.66 3.82 -3.05
N LYS A 134 -12.84 3.41 -2.09
CA LYS A 134 -12.81 2.06 -1.56
C LYS A 134 -13.87 1.92 -0.46
N THR A 135 -14.64 0.85 -0.51
CA THR A 135 -15.64 0.52 0.51
C THR A 135 -15.06 -0.40 1.59
N ALA A 136 -15.81 -0.62 2.67
CA ALA A 136 -15.42 -1.58 3.72
C ALA A 136 -15.33 -3.05 3.23
N ARG A 137 -15.94 -3.35 2.07
CA ARG A 137 -15.90 -4.65 1.38
C ARG A 137 -14.71 -4.80 0.44
N SER A 138 -13.96 -3.73 0.18
CA SER A 138 -12.74 -3.80 -0.64
C SER A 138 -11.72 -4.73 0.03
N ARG A 139 -10.91 -5.43 -0.77
CA ARG A 139 -9.88 -6.35 -0.27
C ARG A 139 -9.03 -5.67 0.81
N ARG A 140 -8.96 -6.29 1.99
CA ARG A 140 -8.15 -5.80 3.11
C ARG A 140 -6.71 -6.19 2.86
N SER A 141 -5.83 -5.20 2.71
CA SER A 141 -4.41 -5.44 2.51
C SER A 141 -3.58 -4.24 2.98
N VAL A 142 -2.41 -4.53 3.52
CA VAL A 142 -1.37 -3.57 3.88
C VAL A 142 -0.01 -4.12 3.49
N ARG A 143 0.84 -3.29 2.88
CA ARG A 143 2.21 -3.64 2.51
C ARG A 143 3.20 -2.89 3.38
N PHE A 144 4.13 -3.63 3.97
CA PHE A 144 5.23 -3.12 4.77
C PHE A 144 6.53 -3.20 3.96
N THR A 145 7.20 -2.07 3.79
CA THR A 145 8.51 -1.98 3.13
C THR A 145 9.61 -1.50 4.07
N THR A 146 9.24 -1.01 5.25
CA THR A 146 10.17 -0.51 6.27
C THR A 146 9.80 -1.07 7.65
N GLY A 147 10.78 -1.06 8.57
CA GLY A 147 10.64 -1.63 9.91
C GLY A 147 11.01 -3.12 9.97
N THR A 148 10.75 -3.75 11.12
CA THR A 148 11.06 -5.16 11.35
C THR A 148 10.17 -6.07 10.51
N ILE A 149 10.74 -6.67 9.47
CA ILE A 149 10.08 -7.65 8.60
C ILE A 149 10.96 -8.89 8.56
N ARG A 150 10.53 -9.98 9.19
CA ARG A 150 11.34 -11.21 9.25
C ARG A 150 10.50 -12.47 9.43
N VAL A 151 11.07 -13.60 9.00
CA VAL A 151 10.68 -14.94 9.43
C VAL A 151 11.47 -15.28 10.70
N GLU A 152 10.84 -15.89 11.70
CA GLU A 152 11.48 -16.16 12.98
C GLU A 152 12.32 -17.47 12.96
N PRO A 153 13.31 -17.60 13.87
CA PRO A 153 14.15 -18.80 13.97
C PRO A 153 13.40 -20.12 14.18
N ASP A 154 12.25 -20.05 14.85
CA ASP A 154 11.41 -21.22 15.15
C ASP A 154 10.69 -21.82 13.93
N ARG A 155 10.75 -21.16 12.76
CA ARG A 155 10.11 -21.58 11.51
C ARG A 155 8.58 -21.62 11.53
N HIS A 156 7.94 -21.03 12.53
CA HIS A 156 6.49 -21.02 12.70
C HIS A 156 5.93 -19.64 13.03
N HIS A 157 6.78 -18.61 13.06
CA HIS A 157 6.34 -17.24 13.25
C HIS A 157 6.97 -16.29 12.24
N VAL A 158 6.29 -15.16 12.07
CA VAL A 158 6.74 -13.99 11.32
C VAL A 158 6.56 -12.76 12.18
N THR A 159 7.42 -11.75 12.02
CA THR A 159 7.26 -10.47 12.71
C THR A 159 7.05 -9.35 11.70
N LEU A 160 6.00 -8.55 11.95
CA LEU A 160 5.65 -7.37 11.16
C LEU A 160 5.66 -6.09 12.02
N PRO A 161 5.97 -4.92 11.43
CA PRO A 161 6.03 -3.65 12.17
C PRO A 161 4.67 -3.29 12.78
N ARG A 162 4.67 -2.84 14.05
CA ARG A 162 3.47 -2.42 14.82
C ARG A 162 2.40 -3.50 15.03
N ILE A 163 2.67 -4.72 14.58
CA ILE A 163 1.81 -5.89 14.79
C ILE A 163 2.50 -6.90 15.72
N GLY A 164 3.82 -7.06 15.58
CA GLY A 164 4.61 -7.99 16.37
C GLY A 164 4.67 -9.38 15.74
N ARG A 165 4.92 -10.38 16.60
CA ARG A 165 5.12 -11.79 16.22
C ARG A 165 3.77 -12.48 15.98
N ILE A 166 3.61 -13.10 14.82
CA ILE A 166 2.39 -13.74 14.34
C ILE A 166 2.72 -15.19 14.01
N LYS A 167 1.91 -16.12 14.49
CA LYS A 167 2.06 -17.54 14.17
C LYS A 167 1.63 -17.82 12.73
N THR A 168 2.32 -18.74 12.05
CA THR A 168 1.93 -19.26 10.73
C THR A 168 1.32 -20.65 10.88
N HIS A 169 0.36 -20.99 10.02
CA HIS A 169 -0.19 -22.35 9.96
C HIS A 169 0.82 -23.33 9.38
N GLU A 170 1.59 -22.89 8.39
CA GLU A 170 2.61 -23.70 7.73
C GLU A 170 4.03 -23.28 8.13
N SER A 171 5.01 -24.15 7.90
CA SER A 171 6.41 -23.87 8.26
C SER A 171 7.03 -22.85 7.32
N THR A 172 7.68 -21.83 7.87
CA THR A 172 8.48 -20.84 7.12
C THR A 172 9.89 -21.34 6.77
N ARG A 173 10.21 -22.61 7.08
CA ARG A 173 11.54 -23.24 6.92
C ARG A 173 12.17 -22.99 5.54
N LYS A 174 11.41 -23.06 4.46
CA LYS A 174 11.94 -22.87 3.09
C LYS A 174 12.53 -21.48 2.90
N LEU A 175 11.85 -20.44 3.38
CA LEU A 175 12.35 -19.07 3.32
C LEU A 175 13.46 -18.84 4.36
N ALA A 176 13.24 -19.30 5.59
CA ALA A 176 14.18 -19.08 6.70
C ALA A 176 15.59 -19.62 6.38
N ARG A 177 15.70 -20.85 5.85
CA ARG A 177 16.99 -21.43 5.46
C ARG A 177 17.74 -20.59 4.42
N ARG A 178 17.03 -20.03 3.44
CA ARG A 178 17.67 -19.19 2.41
C ARG A 178 18.14 -17.86 2.97
N VAL A 179 17.35 -17.25 3.86
CA VAL A 179 17.74 -16.02 4.54
C VAL A 179 18.98 -16.25 5.40
N GLU A 180 19.02 -17.35 6.16
CA GLU A 180 20.18 -17.73 6.99
C GLU A 180 21.43 -18.03 6.16
N ALA A 181 21.27 -18.69 5.02
CA ALA A 181 22.36 -18.98 4.09
C ALA A 181 22.80 -17.75 3.27
N GLY A 182 22.18 -16.58 3.45
CA GLY A 182 22.47 -15.37 2.65
C GLY A 182 22.02 -15.44 1.18
N THR A 183 21.30 -16.48 0.79
CA THR A 183 20.79 -16.70 -0.58
C THR A 183 19.38 -16.14 -0.79
N ALA A 184 18.81 -15.49 0.22
CA ALA A 184 17.56 -14.74 0.10
C ALA A 184 17.56 -13.44 0.90
N ARG A 185 16.94 -12.41 0.33
CA ARG A 185 16.71 -11.12 0.99
C ARG A 185 15.24 -10.74 0.92
N ILE A 186 14.62 -10.55 2.08
CA ILE A 186 13.24 -10.05 2.19
C ILE A 186 13.23 -8.55 1.88
N LEU A 187 12.39 -8.13 0.93
CA LEU A 187 12.24 -6.72 0.53
C LEU A 187 11.00 -6.07 1.15
N SER A 188 9.90 -6.82 1.25
CA SER A 188 8.64 -6.33 1.79
C SER A 188 7.76 -7.49 2.24
N ALA A 189 6.75 -7.20 3.05
CA ALA A 189 5.70 -8.13 3.41
C ALA A 189 4.33 -7.51 3.15
N THR A 190 3.43 -8.24 2.52
CA THR A 190 2.04 -7.84 2.30
C THR A 190 1.14 -8.73 3.14
N LEU A 191 0.47 -8.12 4.12
CA LEU A 191 -0.58 -8.77 4.88
C LEU A 191 -1.90 -8.56 4.14
N SER A 192 -2.68 -9.60 3.92
CA SER A 192 -3.99 -9.49 3.26
C SER A 192 -4.98 -10.57 3.67
N GLU A 193 -6.26 -10.22 3.59
CA GLU A 193 -7.38 -11.13 3.84
C GLU A 193 -7.90 -11.66 2.50
N ASP A 194 -8.11 -12.97 2.41
CA ASP A 194 -8.78 -13.60 1.27
C ASP A 194 -10.32 -13.48 1.37
N SER A 195 -11.03 -13.93 0.34
CA SER A 195 -12.50 -13.87 0.29
C SER A 195 -13.17 -14.76 1.34
N SER A 196 -12.46 -15.74 1.89
CA SER A 196 -12.93 -16.64 2.95
C SER A 196 -12.62 -16.10 4.35
N GLY A 197 -12.04 -14.90 4.46
CA GLY A 197 -11.69 -14.27 5.74
C GLY A 197 -10.37 -14.74 6.35
N ARG A 198 -9.58 -15.57 5.64
CA ARG A 198 -8.26 -16.01 6.13
C ARG A 198 -7.21 -14.97 5.82
N TRP A 199 -6.29 -14.80 6.75
CA TRP A 199 -5.18 -13.87 6.62
C TRP A 199 -3.92 -14.56 6.13
N HIS A 200 -3.22 -13.89 5.22
CA HIS A 200 -1.99 -14.34 4.61
C HIS A 200 -0.93 -13.25 4.68
N VAL A 201 0.32 -13.64 4.88
CA VAL A 201 1.49 -12.77 4.74
C VAL A 201 2.29 -13.24 3.53
N ALA A 202 2.38 -12.39 2.51
CA ALA A 202 3.17 -12.61 1.32
C ALA A 202 4.46 -11.76 1.37
N PHE A 203 5.61 -12.42 1.49
CA PHE A 203 6.92 -11.77 1.39
C PHE A 203 7.33 -11.65 -0.07
N GLN A 204 7.77 -10.44 -0.45
CA GLN A 204 8.55 -10.24 -1.68
C GLN A 204 10.02 -10.46 -1.35
N VAL A 205 10.65 -11.42 -2.01
CA VAL A 205 11.98 -11.90 -1.68
C VAL A 205 12.85 -11.92 -2.94
N LEU A 206 14.08 -11.46 -2.84
CA LEU A 206 15.11 -11.78 -3.83
C LEU A 206 15.76 -13.10 -3.43
N VAL A 207 15.90 -14.01 -4.38
CA VAL A 207 16.49 -15.33 -4.18
C VAL A 207 17.59 -15.56 -5.22
N GLN A 208 18.76 -15.98 -4.76
CA GLN A 208 19.88 -16.43 -5.59
C GLN A 208 19.69 -17.89 -6.02
#